data_AF-A0A2E2B2B8-F1
#
_entry.id   AF-A0A2E2B2B8-F1
#
_cell.length_a   1.000
_cell.length_b   1.000
_cell.length_c   1.000
_cell.angle_alpha   90.00
_cell.angle_beta   90.00
_cell.angle_gamma   90.00
#
_symmetry.space_group_name_H-M   'P 1'
#
loop_
_entity.id
_entity.type
_entity.pdbx_description
1 polymer ?
#
loop_
_entity_poly.entity_id
_entity_poly.type
_entity_poly.pdbx_seq_one_letter_code
_entity_poly.pdbx_strand_id
1 'polypeptide(L)'
;MDDWLTFRKMITPFFVQFIFWIGVLACVLTGAVQLFNGIKYYDGYMPIVFALLFLLAGPVVVRLYCEMIVVIFSINSTLTDILKQLKGKAE
;
A
#
# COMPACT_ATOMS: atom_id res chain seq x y z
N MET A 1 28.78 -11.31 -9.22
CA MET A 1 28.01 -11.32 -7.97
C MET A 1 27.68 -9.89 -7.48
N ASP A 2 28.05 -8.84 -8.21
CA ASP A 2 27.76 -7.43 -7.89
C ASP A 2 26.36 -6.92 -8.29
N ASP A 3 25.53 -7.74 -8.92
CA ASP A 3 24.26 -7.27 -9.49
C ASP A 3 23.12 -7.13 -8.45
N TRP A 4 23.42 -7.38 -7.17
CA TRP A 4 22.57 -7.00 -6.03
C TRP A 4 22.83 -5.57 -5.53
N LEU A 5 23.99 -4.98 -5.86
CA LEU A 5 24.33 -3.60 -5.49
C LEU A 5 23.96 -2.60 -6.59
N THR A 6 23.80 -3.07 -7.83
CA THR A 6 23.09 -2.31 -8.85
C THR A 6 21.62 -2.26 -8.42
N PHE A 7 21.19 -1.14 -7.86
CA PHE A 7 19.81 -0.76 -7.50
C PHE A 7 18.85 -0.72 -8.72
N ARG A 8 19.06 -1.60 -9.71
CA ARG A 8 18.31 -1.78 -10.96
C ARG A 8 17.06 -2.62 -10.73
N LYS A 9 17.05 -3.50 -9.73
CA LYS A 9 15.85 -4.23 -9.35
C LYS A 9 15.10 -3.41 -8.31
N MET A 10 14.00 -2.78 -8.74
CA MET A 10 13.11 -2.06 -7.84
C MET A 10 12.58 -3.06 -6.80
N ILE A 11 13.17 -3.08 -5.60
CA ILE A 11 12.64 -3.79 -4.42
C ILE A 11 11.44 -3.05 -3.85
N THR A 12 11.40 -1.73 -4.04
CA THR A 12 10.34 -0.83 -3.57
C THR A 12 8.90 -1.31 -3.85
N PRO A 13 8.52 -1.77 -5.06
CA PRO A 13 7.14 -2.21 -5.33
C PRO A 13 6.79 -3.46 -4.51
N PHE A 14 7.74 -4.37 -4.31
CA PHE A 14 7.55 -5.55 -3.48
C PHE A 14 7.42 -5.19 -1.99
N PHE A 15 8.23 -4.24 -1.52
CA PHE A 15 8.17 -3.76 -0.14
C PHE A 15 6.84 -3.05 0.17
N VAL A 16 6.33 -2.22 -0.75
CA VAL A 16 5.02 -1.57 -0.62
C VAL A 16 3.89 -2.60 -0.62
N GLN A 17 4.00 -3.67 -1.41
CA GLN A 17 3.02 -4.76 -1.42
C GLN A 17 2.96 -5.51 -0.08
N PHE A 18 4.08 -5.64 0.63
CA PHE A 18 4.12 -6.20 1.99
C PHE A 18 3.41 -5.29 3.00
N ILE A 19 3.66 -3.97 2.93
CA ILE A 19 2.97 -2.97 3.77
C ILE A 19 1.47 -2.97 3.50
N PHE A 20 1.04 -3.10 2.24
CA PHE A 20 -0.37 -3.19 1.86
C PHE A 20 -1.08 -4.32 2.61
N TRP A 21 -0.50 -5.52 2.60
CA TRP A 21 -1.08 -6.66 3.30
C TRP A 21 -1.19 -6.42 4.80
N ILE A 22 -0.18 -5.82 5.42
CA ILE A 22 -0.23 -5.45 6.84
C ILE A 22 -1.34 -4.41 7.09
N GLY A 23 -1.47 -3.40 6.23
CA GLY A 23 -2.49 -2.36 6.33
C GLY A 23 -3.91 -2.93 6.22
N VAL A 24 -4.14 -3.84 5.26
CA VAL A 24 -5.42 -4.54 5.11
C VAL A 24 -5.71 -5.39 6.36
N LEU A 25 -4.71 -6.11 6.87
CA LEU A 25 -4.86 -6.95 8.05
C LEU A 25 -5.17 -6.10 9.29
N ALA A 26 -4.55 -4.92 9.43
CA ALA A 26 -4.88 -3.95 10.47
C ALA A 26 -6.30 -3.40 10.33
N CYS A 27 -6.78 -3.07 9.12
CA CYS A 27 -8.16 -2.64 8.88
C CYS A 27 -9.17 -3.74 9.27
N VAL A 28 -8.89 -4.99 8.93
CA VAL A 28 -9.76 -6.13 9.28
C VAL A 28 -9.78 -6.35 10.79
N LEU A 29 -8.61 -6.33 11.46
CA LEU A 29 -8.54 -6.51 12.91
C LEU A 29 -9.23 -5.37 13.67
N THR A 30 -8.96 -4.13 13.30
CA THR A 30 -9.59 -2.95 13.95
C THR A 30 -11.09 -2.92 13.71
N GLY A 31 -11.56 -3.23 12.50
CA GLY A 31 -12.98 -3.38 12.19
C GLY A 31 -13.64 -4.49 13.01
N ALA A 32 -13.00 -5.67 13.11
CA ALA A 32 -13.50 -6.78 13.92
C ALA A 32 -13.60 -6.41 15.41
N VAL A 33 -12.57 -5.78 15.98
CA VAL A 33 -12.56 -5.33 17.37
C VAL A 33 -13.69 -4.33 17.63
N GLN A 34 -13.92 -3.37 16.72
CA GLN A 34 -15.02 -2.42 16.84
C GLN A 34 -16.40 -3.09 16.77
N LEU A 35 -16.57 -4.13 15.93
CA LEU A 35 -17.80 -4.92 15.89
C LEU A 35 -18.04 -5.66 17.22
N PHE A 36 -17.02 -6.33 17.77
CA PHE A 36 -17.15 -7.04 19.05
C PHE A 36 -17.46 -6.10 20.21
N ASN A 37 -16.83 -4.92 20.25
CA ASN A 37 -17.09 -3.91 21.28
C ASN A 37 -18.49 -3.29 21.12
N GLY A 38 -18.93 -2.99 19.89
CA GLY A 38 -20.26 -2.44 19.63
C GLY A 38 -21.40 -3.37 20.08
N ILE A 39 -21.21 -4.69 19.96
CA ILE A 39 -22.17 -5.69 20.44
C ILE A 39 -22.13 -5.82 21.97
N LYS A 40 -20.95 -5.75 22.60
CA LYS A 40 -20.77 -5.95 24.05
C LYS A 40 -21.29 -4.79 24.90
N TYR A 41 -21.05 -3.56 24.47
CA TYR A 41 -21.36 -2.37 25.28
C TYR A 41 -22.75 -1.79 25.01
N TYR A 42 -23.49 -2.33 24.04
CA TYR A 42 -24.84 -1.88 23.66
C TYR A 42 -24.93 -0.35 23.40
N ASP A 43 -23.82 0.25 22.95
CA ASP A 43 -23.65 1.70 22.71
C ASP A 43 -24.34 2.20 21.43
N GLY A 44 -25.37 1.48 20.96
CA GLY A 44 -26.15 1.82 19.77
C GLY A 44 -25.60 1.25 18.45
N TYR A 45 -26.36 1.46 17.37
CA TYR A 45 -26.08 0.93 16.03
C TYR A 45 -24.99 1.70 15.27
N MET A 46 -24.73 2.94 15.67
CA MET A 46 -23.77 3.84 15.01
C MET A 46 -22.33 3.26 14.89
N PRO A 47 -21.71 2.72 15.96
CA PRO A 47 -20.37 2.12 15.87
C PRO A 47 -20.32 0.88 14.97
N ILE A 48 -21.41 0.11 14.91
CA ILE A 48 -21.49 -1.10 14.06
C ILE A 48 -21.54 -0.71 12.57
N VAL A 49 -22.34 0.32 12.23
CA VAL A 49 -22.42 0.85 10.86
C VAL A 49 -21.09 1.44 10.43
N PHE A 50 -20.42 2.20 11.29
CA PHE A 50 -19.09 2.76 11.00
C PHE A 50 -18.02 1.67 10.83
N ALA A 51 -18.03 0.64 11.67
CA ALA A 51 -17.10 -0.48 11.56
C ALA A 51 -17.29 -1.25 10.25
N LEU A 52 -18.53 -1.49 9.83
CA LEU A 52 -18.83 -2.15 8.56
C LEU A 52 -18.40 -1.29 7.36
N LEU A 53 -18.65 0.02 7.41
CA LEU A 53 -18.21 0.96 6.39
C LEU A 53 -16.67 1.00 6.32
N PHE A 54 -15.99 1.03 7.46
CA PHE A 54 -14.52 1.04 7.55
C PHE A 54 -13.89 -0.28 7.08
N LEU A 55 -14.53 -1.42 7.35
CA LEU A 55 -14.04 -2.73 6.90
C LEU A 55 -14.11 -2.87 5.37
N LEU A 56 -15.10 -2.24 4.72
CA LEU A 56 -15.23 -2.22 3.27
C LEU A 56 -14.39 -1.10 2.62
N ALA A 57 -14.46 0.12 3.14
CA ALA A 57 -13.78 1.28 2.57
C ALA A 57 -12.28 1.32 2.91
N GLY A 58 -11.88 0.80 4.07
CA GLY A 58 -10.48 0.80 4.54
C GLY A 58 -9.52 0.13 3.56
N PRO A 59 -9.76 -1.13 3.15
CA PRO A 59 -8.92 -1.81 2.16
C PRO A 59 -8.88 -1.09 0.81
N VAL A 60 -9.98 -0.46 0.38
CA VAL A 60 -10.05 0.30 -0.87
C VAL A 60 -9.14 1.55 -0.80
N VAL A 61 -9.21 2.29 0.30
CA VAL A 61 -8.35 3.47 0.52
C VAL A 61 -6.88 3.05 0.61
N VAL A 62 -6.58 1.99 1.37
CA VAL A 62 -5.21 1.45 1.49
C VAL A 62 -4.66 1.03 0.13
N ARG A 63 -5.50 0.43 -0.73
CA ARG A 63 -5.12 0.06 -2.10
C ARG A 63 -4.80 1.28 -2.95
N LEU A 64 -5.68 2.30 -2.95
CA LEU A 64 -5.47 3.54 -3.70
C LEU A 64 -4.17 4.24 -3.28
N TYR A 65 -3.90 4.34 -1.98
CA TYR A 65 -2.66 4.95 -1.48
C TYR A 65 -1.42 4.16 -1.89
N CYS A 66 -1.43 2.83 -1.76
CA CYS A 66 -0.30 2.00 -2.16
C CYS A 66 -0.02 2.09 -3.67
N GLU A 67 -1.08 2.11 -4.49
CA GLU A 67 -0.97 2.21 -5.95
C GLU A 67 -0.35 3.54 -6.38
N MET A 68 -0.73 4.65 -5.74
CA MET A 68 -0.12 5.95 -5.97
C MET A 68 1.39 5.96 -5.63
N ILE A 69 1.80 5.34 -4.53
CA ILE A 69 3.22 5.25 -4.14
C ILE A 69 4.00 4.45 -5.19
N VAL A 70 3.51 3.27 -5.57
CA VAL A 70 4.18 2.41 -6.56
C VAL A 70 4.30 3.12 -7.90
N VAL A 71 3.25 3.81 -8.35
CA VAL A 71 3.25 4.57 -9.61
C VAL A 71 4.33 5.66 -9.60
N ILE A 72 4.46 6.45 -8.54
CA ILE A 72 5.48 7.50 -8.45
C ILE A 72 6.89 6.91 -8.57
N PHE A 73 7.16 5.81 -7.86
CA PHE A 73 8.46 5.14 -7.96
C PHE A 73 8.71 4.56 -9.35
N SER A 74 7.67 4.01 -9.99
CA SER A 74 7.76 3.46 -11.36
C SER A 74 8.04 4.56 -12.40
N ILE A 75 7.51 5.76 -12.20
CA ILE A 75 7.80 6.91 -13.07
C ILE A 75 9.28 7.31 -12.90
N ASN A 76 9.75 7.40 -11.66
CA ASN A 76 11.13 7.78 -11.38
C ASN A 76 12.15 6.77 -11.96
N SER A 77 11.85 5.47 -11.89
CA SER A 77 12.72 4.45 -12.50
C SER A 77 12.75 4.56 -14.01
N THR A 78 11.58 4.78 -14.64
CA THR A 78 11.48 4.95 -16.10
C THR A 78 12.28 6.16 -16.57
N LEU A 79 12.20 7.28 -15.85
CA LEU A 79 12.96 8.49 -16.17
C LEU A 79 14.47 8.28 -16.05
N THR A 80 14.91 7.56 -15.01
CA THR A 80 16.33 7.22 -14.81
C THR A 80 16.86 6.31 -15.94
N ASP A 81 16.05 5.36 -16.39
CA ASP A 81 16.41 4.49 -17.52
C ASP A 81 16.51 5.25 -18.85
N ILE A 82 15.58 6.18 -19.12
CA ILE A 82 15.65 7.05 -20.31
C ILE A 82 16.92 7.90 -20.28
N LEU A 83 17.26 8.49 -19.13
CA LEU A 83 18.48 9.29 -18.96
C LEU A 83 19.74 8.47 -19.24
N LYS A 84 19.81 7.22 -18.76
CA LYS A 84 20.93 6.30 -19.05
C LYS A 84 21.03 5.99 -20.56
N GLN A 85 19.90 5.74 -21.22
CA GLN A 85 19.89 5.46 -22.66
C GLN A 85 20.35 6.66 -23.50
N LEU A 86 19.97 7.88 -23.13
CA LEU A 86 20.43 9.10 -23.80
C LEU A 86 21.93 9.32 -23.60
N LYS A 87 22.44 9.08 -22.40
CA LYS A 87 23.87 9.26 -22.09
C LYS A 87 24.76 8.28 -22.85
N GLY A 88 24.35 7.01 -22.95
CA GLY A 88 25.08 5.99 -23.72
C GLY A 88 24.99 6.10 -25.23
N LYS A 89 24.17 7.04 -25.76
CA LYS A 89 24.06 7.33 -27.20
C LYS A 89 24.86 8.56 -27.62
N ALA A 90 25.39 9.31 -26.64
CA ALA A 90 26.21 10.50 -26.83
C ALA A 90 27.71 10.22 -26.71
N GLU A 91 28.08 9.00 -26.28
CA GLU A 91 29.43 8.42 -26.36
C GLU A 91 29.52 7.49 -27.58
#